data_AF-A0A7E5VWU2-F1
#
_entry.id   AF-A0A7E5VWU2-F1
#
_cell.length_a   1.000
_cell.length_b   1.000
_cell.length_c   1.000
_cell.angle_alpha   90.00
_cell.angle_beta   90.00
_cell.angle_gamma   90.00
#
_symmetry.space_group_name_H-M   'P 1'
#
loop_
_entity.id
_entity.type
_entity.pdbx_description
1 polymer ?
#
loop_
_entity_poly.entity_id
_entity_poly.type
_entity_poly.pdbx_seq_one_letter_code
_entity_poly.pdbx_strand_id
1 'polypeptide(L)'
;MLVRVLFAALFLNCKCANITIGRNQRGHQNLIKCITSTIKEYFTTGSSVAYVDMNPDDDELLRGLHSTATVPLVLRLPTARLPVSNSGYLITARTVEAFCNGFKDMLRDFKWNPSARILIVIKSLKQFELKTIFDVLLKQHVINVVVVNGTDDALLYTYNPFDHYGCGRNYKHVEALGPCLQTDTNLFPNKLVTGLRNCTLRASVPHRPPFAINPARVKKGTKMGAEQYALQLITEPEEIKVKYTYDFDFETYTTITPDSEIDGPLDKLNKGEADVMFGSAMVVLSRIEAFTFITGYLDVNDEILFLVKRSENVPAWKVLYLVFQPSFSWISLNIRFLLADQPNGPK
;
A
#
# COMPACT_ATOMS: atom_id res chain seq x y z
N MET A 1 45.59 22.95 -10.20
CA MET A 1 45.31 23.83 -9.03
C MET A 1 44.56 25.13 -9.39
N LEU A 2 44.45 25.53 -10.67
CA LEU A 2 43.69 26.73 -11.10
C LEU A 2 42.15 26.54 -11.19
N VAL A 3 41.64 25.32 -11.34
CA VAL A 3 40.20 25.07 -11.57
C VAL A 3 39.37 25.16 -10.28
N ARG A 4 39.97 25.00 -9.11
CA ARG A 4 39.26 25.09 -7.81
C ARG A 4 39.04 26.53 -7.33
N VAL A 5 39.73 27.52 -7.88
CA VAL A 5 39.58 28.93 -7.48
C VAL A 5 38.42 29.60 -8.24
N LEU A 6 38.11 29.16 -9.46
CA LEU A 6 37.02 29.74 -10.25
C LEU A 6 35.61 29.42 -9.71
N PHE A 7 35.42 28.27 -9.05
CA PHE A 7 34.12 27.93 -8.45
C PHE A 7 33.83 28.70 -7.15
N ALA A 8 34.86 29.14 -6.42
CA ALA A 8 34.67 29.94 -5.21
C ALA A 8 34.25 31.40 -5.51
N ALA A 9 34.68 31.95 -6.66
CA ALA A 9 34.38 33.32 -7.05
C ALA A 9 32.94 33.52 -7.57
N LEU A 10 32.28 32.47 -8.07
CA LEU A 10 30.90 32.53 -8.57
C LEU A 10 29.84 32.48 -7.45
N PHE A 11 30.18 32.07 -6.24
CA PHE A 11 29.25 32.04 -5.09
C PHE A 11 29.24 33.33 -4.25
N LEU A 12 30.15 34.29 -4.50
CA LEU A 12 30.33 35.49 -3.66
C LEU A 12 29.64 36.77 -4.16
N ASN A 13 28.92 36.72 -5.30
CA ASN A 13 28.28 37.91 -5.88
C ASN A 13 26.76 37.78 -6.10
N CYS A 14 26.06 37.01 -5.25
CA CYS A 14 24.62 37.16 -5.14
C CYS A 14 24.32 38.29 -4.14
N LYS A 15 24.25 39.53 -4.64
CA LYS A 15 23.64 40.64 -3.90
C LYS A 15 22.16 40.30 -3.70
N CYS A 16 21.83 39.75 -2.53
CA CYS A 16 20.44 39.72 -2.08
C CYS A 16 19.98 41.16 -1.96
N ALA A 17 19.09 41.57 -2.85
CA ALA A 17 18.36 42.81 -2.70
C ALA A 17 17.59 42.72 -1.37
N ASN A 18 17.90 43.61 -0.43
CA ASN A 18 17.12 43.80 0.78
C ASN A 18 15.76 44.36 0.37
N ILE A 19 14.82 43.43 0.15
CA ILE A 19 13.41 43.76 0.04
C ILE A 19 12.86 43.89 1.46
N THR A 20 12.89 45.12 1.99
CA THR A 20 12.07 45.50 3.14
C THR A 20 10.62 45.64 2.67
N ILE A 21 9.85 44.55 2.72
CA ILE A 21 8.40 44.58 2.57
C ILE A 21 7.75 44.72 3.94
N GLY A 22 6.78 45.63 4.01
CA GLY A 22 6.09 46.06 5.21
C GLY A 22 5.45 44.92 6.00
N ARG A 23 5.72 44.98 7.30
CA ARG A 23 5.10 44.22 8.38
C ARG A 23 3.58 44.36 8.33
N ASN A 24 2.88 43.30 7.91
CA ASN A 24 1.52 43.00 8.35
C ASN A 24 1.51 41.60 8.99
N GLN A 25 2.38 41.41 9.99
CA GLN A 25 2.73 40.14 10.62
C GLN A 25 1.69 39.56 11.60
N ARG A 26 0.51 40.19 11.75
CA ARG A 26 -0.40 39.80 12.84
C ARG A 26 -1.33 38.64 12.46
N GLY A 27 -1.57 38.40 11.16
CA GLY A 27 -2.64 37.51 10.70
C GLY A 27 -2.26 36.07 10.31
N HIS A 28 -1.03 35.62 10.59
CA HIS A 28 -0.60 34.23 10.33
C HIS A 28 -0.06 33.53 11.59
N GLN A 29 0.17 34.26 12.68
CA GLN A 29 0.79 33.69 13.89
C GLN A 29 -0.12 32.68 14.60
N ASN A 30 -1.43 32.94 14.61
CA ASN A 30 -2.39 32.02 15.22
C ASN A 30 -2.49 30.71 14.44
N LEU A 31 -2.53 30.79 13.11
CA LEU A 31 -2.53 29.62 12.23
C LEU A 31 -1.24 28.80 12.36
N ILE A 32 -0.07 29.45 12.34
CA ILE A 32 1.22 28.77 12.55
C ILE A 32 1.23 28.07 13.92
N LYS A 33 0.82 28.76 14.98
CA LYS A 33 0.76 28.19 16.33
C LYS A 33 -0.18 26.99 16.39
N CYS A 34 -1.35 27.10 15.78
CA CYS A 34 -2.34 26.03 15.63
C CYS A 34 -1.71 24.79 14.98
N ILE A 35 -1.12 24.95 13.79
CA ILE A 35 -0.53 23.84 13.02
C ILE A 35 0.64 23.23 13.78
N THR A 36 1.56 24.04 14.32
CA THR A 36 2.72 23.55 15.06
C THR A 36 2.30 22.80 16.34
N SER A 37 1.27 23.27 17.05
CA SER A 37 0.74 22.55 18.22
C SER A 37 0.14 21.20 17.85
N THR A 38 -0.65 21.16 16.76
CA THR A 38 -1.23 19.92 16.23
C THR A 38 -0.14 18.93 15.80
N ILE A 39 0.89 19.40 15.11
CA ILE A 39 2.02 18.56 14.69
C ILE A 39 2.73 17.97 15.91
N LYS A 40 3.02 18.80 16.91
CA LYS A 40 3.73 18.37 18.12
C LYS A 40 2.96 17.32 18.92
N GLU A 41 1.64 17.43 18.98
CA GLU A 41 0.79 16.53 19.75
C GLU A 41 0.49 15.21 19.02
N TYR A 42 0.18 15.29 17.72
CA TYR A 42 -0.35 14.15 16.97
C TYR A 42 0.64 13.50 16.01
N PHE A 43 1.85 14.03 15.83
CA PHE A 43 2.84 13.43 14.95
C PHE A 43 4.03 12.96 15.77
N THR A 44 4.42 11.72 15.56
CA THR A 44 5.39 11.02 16.41
C THR A 44 6.77 11.69 16.31
N THR A 45 7.31 12.09 17.46
CA THR A 45 8.68 12.61 17.56
C THR A 45 9.67 11.61 16.96
N GLY A 46 10.48 12.05 15.98
CA GLY A 46 11.46 11.21 15.27
C GLY A 46 10.97 10.61 13.95
N SER A 47 9.69 10.78 13.59
CA SER A 47 9.17 10.37 12.28
C SER A 47 9.12 11.56 11.32
N SER A 48 9.33 11.34 10.01
CA SER A 48 9.22 12.41 9.01
C SER A 48 7.75 12.71 8.66
N VAL A 49 7.42 13.99 8.63
CA VAL A 49 6.14 14.50 8.12
C VAL A 49 6.39 15.09 6.74
N ALA A 50 5.66 14.62 5.74
CA ALA A 50 5.74 15.21 4.41
C ALA A 50 4.96 16.53 4.37
N TYR A 51 5.66 17.62 4.06
CA TYR A 51 5.04 18.89 3.74
C TYR A 51 4.80 18.94 2.23
N VAL A 52 3.54 18.97 1.82
CA VAL A 52 3.14 19.00 0.41
C VAL A 52 2.47 20.34 0.13
N ASP A 53 3.15 21.16 -0.66
CA ASP A 53 2.58 22.42 -1.12
C ASP A 53 1.90 22.22 -2.48
N MET A 54 0.58 22.35 -2.50
CA MET A 54 -0.20 22.28 -3.74
C MET A 54 -0.17 23.60 -4.50
N ASN A 55 0.40 24.67 -3.94
CA ASN A 55 0.59 25.95 -4.60
C ASN A 55 1.82 26.70 -4.00
N PRO A 56 3.01 26.55 -4.60
CA PRO A 56 4.30 26.98 -4.02
C PRO A 56 4.49 28.50 -3.90
N ASP A 57 3.48 29.32 -4.18
CA ASP A 57 3.58 30.78 -4.19
C ASP A 57 3.60 31.41 -2.78
N ASP A 58 3.54 30.62 -1.70
CA ASP A 58 3.49 31.14 -0.32
C ASP A 58 4.51 30.50 0.64
N ASP A 59 5.66 31.14 0.68
CA ASP A 59 6.78 30.82 1.56
C ASP A 59 6.52 31.13 3.05
N GLU A 60 5.51 31.93 3.41
CA GLU A 60 5.39 32.49 4.77
C GLU A 60 5.02 31.41 5.79
N LEU A 61 4.04 30.57 5.46
CA LEU A 61 3.62 29.46 6.32
C LEU A 61 4.75 28.44 6.49
N LEU A 62 5.43 28.07 5.40
CA LEU A 62 6.54 27.12 5.41
C LEU A 62 7.72 27.63 6.26
N ARG A 63 8.08 28.92 6.14
CA ARG A 63 9.11 29.55 6.98
C ARG A 63 8.72 29.59 8.45
N GLY A 64 7.46 29.91 8.75
CA GLY A 64 6.91 29.87 10.11
C GLY A 64 6.96 28.47 10.73
N LEU A 65 6.67 27.45 9.94
CA LEU A 65 6.73 26.05 10.38
C LEU A 65 8.17 25.58 10.56
N HIS A 66 9.09 25.84 9.63
CA HIS A 66 10.48 25.43 9.79
C HIS A 66 11.16 26.04 11.02
N SER A 67 10.79 27.26 11.41
CA SER A 67 11.35 27.90 12.60
C SER A 67 10.79 27.36 13.92
N THR A 68 9.65 26.66 13.90
CA THR A 68 8.92 26.24 15.12
C THR A 68 8.66 24.73 15.21
N ALA A 69 8.83 24.00 14.11
CA ALA A 69 8.53 22.58 14.02
C ALA A 69 9.51 21.76 14.86
N THR A 70 8.95 20.91 15.72
CA THR A 70 9.70 19.93 16.52
C THR A 70 9.94 18.61 15.78
N VAL A 71 9.38 18.47 14.58
CA VAL A 71 9.40 17.26 13.76
C VAL A 71 10.00 17.61 12.39
N PRO A 72 10.86 16.77 11.81
CA PRO A 72 11.45 17.05 10.49
C PRO A 72 10.36 17.10 9.41
N LEU A 73 10.22 18.27 8.79
CA LEU A 73 9.36 18.49 7.63
C LEU A 73 10.15 18.21 6.35
N VAL A 74 9.66 17.25 5.56
CA VAL A 74 10.24 16.92 4.26
C VAL A 74 9.37 17.57 3.19
N LEU A 75 9.89 18.61 2.55
CA LEU A 75 9.22 19.24 1.42
C LEU A 75 9.07 18.22 0.28
N ARG A 76 7.84 18.02 -0.18
CA ARG A 76 7.49 17.19 -1.32
C ARG A 76 6.70 18.01 -2.32
N LEU A 77 7.15 17.95 -3.57
CA LEU A 77 6.34 18.41 -4.67
C LEU A 77 5.23 17.38 -4.92
N PRO A 78 4.01 17.81 -5.27
CA PRO A 78 2.90 16.89 -5.58
C PRO A 78 3.23 15.87 -6.68
N THR A 79 4.16 16.21 -7.58
CA THR A 79 4.60 15.36 -8.70
C THR A 79 5.82 14.48 -8.37
N ALA A 80 6.44 14.65 -7.20
CA ALA A 80 7.66 13.94 -6.85
C ALA A 80 7.36 12.50 -6.40
N ARG A 81 8.09 11.53 -6.97
CA ARG A 81 8.07 10.13 -6.55
C ARG A 81 9.29 9.87 -5.68
N LEU A 82 9.12 9.78 -4.37
CA LEU A 82 10.22 9.59 -3.43
C LEU A 82 10.10 8.23 -2.73
N PRO A 83 11.18 7.45 -2.61
CA PRO A 83 11.15 6.09 -2.06
C PRO A 83 10.99 6.04 -0.53
N VAL A 84 10.51 7.12 0.10
CA VAL A 84 10.40 7.26 1.55
C VAL A 84 8.93 7.16 1.96
N SER A 85 8.59 6.28 2.90
CA SER A 85 7.27 6.27 3.53
C SER A 85 7.19 7.40 4.56
N ASN A 86 6.06 8.12 4.60
CA ASN A 86 5.86 9.18 5.58
C ASN A 86 4.89 8.72 6.67
N SER A 87 5.19 9.14 7.89
CA SER A 87 4.34 8.87 9.06
C SER A 87 3.09 9.75 9.12
N GLY A 88 3.11 10.86 8.36
CA GLY A 88 2.04 11.85 8.32
C GLY A 88 2.27 12.87 7.23
N TYR A 89 1.22 13.63 6.93
CA TYR A 89 1.19 14.62 5.86
C TYR A 89 0.65 15.96 6.37
N LEU A 90 1.36 17.03 6.03
CA LEU A 90 0.86 18.40 6.10
C LEU A 90 0.69 18.89 4.65
N ILE A 91 -0.56 19.05 4.22
CA ILE A 91 -0.90 19.48 2.86
C ILE A 91 -1.42 20.91 2.92
N THR A 92 -0.84 21.81 2.13
CA THR A 92 -1.30 23.19 2.03
C THR A 92 -1.83 23.47 0.64
N ALA A 93 -2.92 24.23 0.55
CA ALA A 93 -3.44 24.70 -0.73
C ALA A 93 -4.11 26.07 -0.59
N ARG A 94 -4.12 26.84 -1.67
CA ARG A 94 -4.78 28.15 -1.70
C ARG A 94 -6.31 28.03 -1.75
N THR A 95 -6.80 27.11 -2.56
CA THR A 95 -8.23 26.87 -2.82
C THR A 95 -8.52 25.37 -2.85
N VAL A 96 -9.80 25.00 -2.73
CA VAL A 96 -10.23 23.60 -2.85
C VAL A 96 -9.93 23.01 -4.22
N GLU A 97 -10.01 23.82 -5.29
CA GLU A 97 -9.65 23.38 -6.64
C GLU A 97 -8.16 23.02 -6.76
N ALA A 98 -7.27 23.89 -6.24
CA ALA A 98 -5.83 23.63 -6.23
C ALA A 98 -5.50 22.34 -5.47
N PHE A 99 -6.14 22.14 -4.31
CA PHE A 99 -6.04 20.88 -3.57
C PHE A 99 -6.50 19.68 -4.42
N CYS A 100 -7.69 19.73 -5.01
CA CYS A 100 -8.22 18.61 -5.78
C CYS A 100 -7.34 18.24 -6.98
N ASN A 101 -6.74 19.23 -7.63
CA ASN A 101 -5.84 18.99 -8.76
C ASN A 101 -4.49 18.44 -8.29
N GLY A 102 -3.83 19.07 -7.32
CA GLY A 102 -2.55 18.61 -6.80
C GLY A 102 -2.64 17.26 -6.07
N PHE A 103 -3.76 16.97 -5.41
CA PHE A 103 -3.98 15.68 -4.76
C PHE A 103 -4.02 14.54 -5.78
N LYS A 104 -4.60 14.74 -6.97
CA LYS A 104 -4.57 13.73 -8.05
C LYS A 104 -3.15 13.41 -8.50
N ASP A 105 -2.27 14.40 -8.52
CA ASP A 105 -0.86 14.19 -8.87
C ASP A 105 -0.13 13.44 -7.75
N MET A 106 -0.40 13.79 -6.49
CA MET A 106 0.19 13.13 -5.33
C MET A 106 -0.21 11.64 -5.21
N LEU A 107 -1.41 11.27 -5.65
CA LEU A 107 -1.85 9.86 -5.69
C LEU A 107 -1.04 9.00 -6.66
N ARG A 108 -0.19 9.60 -7.51
CA ARG A 108 0.78 8.87 -8.35
C ARG A 108 2.04 8.45 -7.59
N ASP A 109 2.21 8.89 -6.34
CA ASP A 109 3.30 8.44 -5.47
C ASP A 109 2.96 7.06 -4.88
N PHE A 110 3.73 6.05 -5.28
CA PHE A 110 3.57 4.67 -4.82
C PHE A 110 3.80 4.50 -3.31
N LYS A 111 4.46 5.45 -2.64
CA LYS A 111 4.61 5.45 -1.16
C LYS A 111 3.54 6.28 -0.45
N TRP A 112 2.46 6.65 -1.14
CA TRP A 112 1.30 7.28 -0.53
C TRP A 112 0.69 6.36 0.54
N ASN A 113 0.50 6.90 1.76
CA ASN A 113 -0.08 6.18 2.88
C ASN A 113 -1.41 6.81 3.31
N PRO A 114 -2.56 6.30 2.85
CA PRO A 114 -3.87 6.86 3.22
C PRO A 114 -4.24 6.64 4.70
N SER A 115 -3.54 5.73 5.39
CA SER A 115 -3.76 5.43 6.82
C SER A 115 -3.03 6.40 7.75
N ALA A 116 -2.10 7.20 7.22
CA ALA A 116 -1.35 8.18 7.99
C ALA A 116 -2.25 9.32 8.50
N ARG A 117 -1.77 10.07 9.50
CA ARG A 117 -2.44 11.30 9.95
C ARG A 117 -2.19 12.42 8.95
N ILE A 118 -3.26 13.06 8.50
CA ILE A 118 -3.23 14.09 7.46
C ILE A 118 -3.83 15.38 7.99
N LEU A 119 -3.04 16.45 7.94
CA LEU A 119 -3.49 17.81 8.24
C LEU A 119 -3.52 18.60 6.93
N ILE A 120 -4.68 19.12 6.56
CA ILE A 120 -4.88 19.88 5.32
C ILE A 120 -5.21 21.31 5.67
N VAL A 121 -4.48 22.27 5.11
CA VAL A 121 -4.69 23.70 5.32
C VAL A 121 -5.12 24.33 4.01
N ILE A 122 -6.36 24.82 3.95
CA ILE A 122 -6.91 25.51 2.78
C ILE A 122 -7.09 26.98 3.11
N LYS A 123 -6.30 27.86 2.48
CA LYS A 123 -6.30 29.31 2.81
C LYS A 123 -7.65 29.98 2.62
N SER A 124 -8.29 29.71 1.48
CA SER A 124 -9.63 30.20 1.16
C SER A 124 -10.58 29.01 1.10
N LEU A 125 -11.23 28.72 2.23
CA LEU A 125 -12.16 27.61 2.39
C LEU A 125 -13.56 28.12 2.69
N LYS A 126 -14.52 27.79 1.81
CA LYS A 126 -15.94 28.01 2.08
C LYS A 126 -16.55 26.73 2.63
N GLN A 127 -17.49 26.86 3.57
CA GLN A 127 -18.07 25.71 4.27
C GLN A 127 -18.72 24.68 3.33
N PHE A 128 -19.36 25.11 2.24
CA PHE A 128 -19.97 24.20 1.27
C PHE A 128 -18.94 23.38 0.45
N GLU A 129 -17.68 23.83 0.41
CA GLU A 129 -16.60 23.15 -0.33
C GLU A 129 -15.96 22.02 0.48
N LEU A 130 -16.21 21.96 1.80
CA LEU A 130 -15.74 20.89 2.69
C LEU A 130 -16.17 19.51 2.18
N LYS A 131 -17.42 19.41 1.69
CA LYS A 131 -17.95 18.17 1.13
C LYS A 131 -17.10 17.68 -0.05
N THR A 132 -16.68 18.60 -0.94
CA THR A 132 -15.83 18.27 -2.08
C THR A 132 -14.48 17.69 -1.63
N ILE A 133 -13.87 18.28 -0.60
CA ILE A 133 -12.60 17.79 -0.03
C ILE A 133 -12.78 16.37 0.52
N PHE A 134 -13.77 16.18 1.40
CA PHE A 134 -13.98 14.89 2.04
C PHE A 134 -14.45 13.80 1.07
N ASP A 135 -15.22 14.14 0.02
CA ASP A 135 -15.59 13.20 -1.03
C ASP A 135 -14.36 12.70 -1.82
N VAL A 136 -13.38 13.57 -2.08
CA VAL A 136 -12.12 13.19 -2.73
C VAL A 136 -11.28 12.30 -1.81
N LEU A 137 -11.19 12.64 -0.53
CA LEU A 137 -10.44 11.88 0.47
C LEU A 137 -11.05 10.49 0.74
N LEU A 138 -12.37 10.42 0.84
CA LEU A 138 -13.13 9.17 1.03
C LEU A 138 -12.89 8.19 -0.12
N LYS A 139 -12.86 8.67 -1.37
CA LYS A 139 -12.56 7.83 -2.54
C LYS A 139 -11.17 7.21 -2.48
N GLN A 140 -10.26 7.80 -1.72
CA GLN A 140 -8.89 7.31 -1.51
C GLN A 140 -8.72 6.67 -0.12
N HIS A 141 -9.82 6.35 0.56
CA HIS A 141 -9.85 5.72 1.88
C HIS A 141 -9.05 6.48 2.96
N VAL A 142 -8.93 7.81 2.84
CA VAL A 142 -8.25 8.65 3.83
C VAL A 142 -9.18 8.90 5.01
N ILE A 143 -8.90 8.24 6.14
CA ILE A 143 -9.77 8.29 7.33
C ILE A 143 -9.25 9.29 8.38
N ASN A 144 -7.93 9.31 8.61
CA ASN A 144 -7.30 10.11 9.66
C ASN A 144 -6.96 11.50 9.15
N VAL A 145 -7.96 12.35 8.96
CA VAL A 145 -7.77 13.69 8.38
C VAL A 145 -8.45 14.80 9.17
N VAL A 146 -7.77 15.94 9.21
CA VAL A 146 -8.28 17.22 9.72
C VAL A 146 -8.05 18.29 8.65
N VAL A 147 -9.10 19.04 8.33
CA VAL A 147 -9.06 20.18 7.43
C VAL A 147 -9.15 21.46 8.24
N VAL A 148 -8.27 22.42 7.96
CA VAL A 148 -8.17 23.72 8.61
C VAL A 148 -8.43 24.80 7.56
N ASN A 149 -9.30 25.76 7.87
CA ASN A 149 -9.35 27.01 7.10
C ASN A 149 -8.10 27.85 7.46
N GLY A 150 -7.37 28.32 6.45
CA GLY A 150 -6.13 29.09 6.66
C GLY A 150 -6.38 30.56 7.02
N THR A 151 -7.39 30.83 7.84
CA THR A 151 -7.67 32.15 8.43
C THR A 151 -7.12 32.22 9.85
N ASP A 152 -7.05 33.42 10.45
CA ASP A 152 -6.62 33.60 11.85
C ASP A 152 -7.52 32.85 12.85
N ASP A 153 -8.82 32.85 12.60
CA ASP A 153 -9.80 32.07 13.34
C ASP A 153 -9.89 30.67 12.72
N ALA A 154 -8.78 29.94 12.82
CA ALA A 154 -8.64 28.60 12.27
C ALA A 154 -9.63 27.64 12.94
N LEU A 155 -10.68 27.26 12.22
CA LEU A 155 -11.64 26.21 12.54
C LEU A 155 -11.18 24.89 11.95
N LEU A 156 -11.37 23.83 12.73
CA LEU A 156 -11.00 22.47 12.38
C LEU A 156 -12.22 21.66 11.98
N TYR A 157 -12.07 20.87 10.92
CA TYR A 157 -13.11 20.00 10.38
C TYR A 157 -12.59 18.59 10.17
N THR A 158 -13.43 17.60 10.41
CA THR A 158 -13.15 16.19 10.08
C THR A 158 -14.43 15.52 9.60
N TYR A 159 -14.35 14.25 9.26
CA TYR A 159 -15.50 13.43 8.92
C TYR A 159 -15.31 12.02 9.47
N ASN A 160 -16.39 11.26 9.59
CA ASN A 160 -16.33 9.88 10.01
C ASN A 160 -17.07 8.98 9.00
N PRO A 161 -16.35 8.19 8.19
CA PRO A 161 -16.98 7.34 7.18
C PRO A 161 -17.49 5.99 7.75
N PHE A 162 -17.25 5.72 9.03
CA PHE A 162 -17.74 4.53 9.72
C PHE A 162 -18.91 4.84 10.66
N ASP A 163 -19.25 6.10 10.85
CA ASP A 163 -20.44 6.48 11.62
C ASP A 163 -21.72 6.03 10.88
N HIS A 164 -22.79 5.80 11.63
CA HIS A 164 -24.09 5.35 11.12
C HIS A 164 -24.01 4.12 10.19
N TYR A 165 -23.11 3.16 10.47
CA TYR A 165 -22.91 1.98 9.62
C TYR A 165 -22.51 2.32 8.16
N GLY A 166 -21.77 3.42 7.96
CA GLY A 166 -21.29 3.86 6.65
C GLY A 166 -20.23 2.97 6.01
N CYS A 167 -19.62 2.06 6.78
CA CYS A 167 -18.68 1.04 6.31
C CYS A 167 -17.50 1.57 5.49
N GLY A 168 -17.07 2.81 5.73
CA GLY A 168 -15.97 3.42 4.98
C GLY A 168 -16.36 3.88 3.57
N ARG A 169 -17.66 3.91 3.21
CA ARG A 169 -18.14 4.20 1.85
C ARG A 169 -18.92 5.51 1.72
N ASN A 170 -19.43 6.04 2.82
CA ASN A 170 -20.13 7.30 2.87
C ASN A 170 -19.94 7.93 4.25
N TYR A 171 -20.31 9.20 4.37
CA TYR A 171 -20.41 9.89 5.64
C TYR A 171 -21.66 10.76 5.62
N LYS A 172 -22.28 10.95 6.79
CA LYS A 172 -23.54 11.68 6.91
C LYS A 172 -23.35 13.19 6.97
N HIS A 173 -22.32 13.63 7.68
CA HIS A 173 -22.06 15.04 7.94
C HIS A 173 -20.57 15.30 8.14
N VAL A 174 -20.18 16.56 7.95
CA VAL A 174 -18.85 17.06 8.32
C VAL A 174 -18.91 17.48 9.79
N GLU A 175 -17.94 17.04 10.57
CA GLU A 175 -17.80 17.33 11.99
C GLU A 175 -16.93 18.58 12.15
N ALA A 176 -17.47 19.62 12.81
CA ALA A 176 -16.68 20.77 13.22
C ALA A 176 -16.09 20.50 14.60
N LEU A 177 -14.76 20.51 14.70
CA LEU A 177 -14.01 20.29 15.95
C LEU A 177 -13.78 21.59 16.74
N GLY A 178 -14.25 22.72 16.20
CA GLY A 178 -14.14 24.04 16.82
C GLY A 178 -12.86 24.80 16.44
N PRO A 179 -12.57 25.91 17.16
CA PRO A 179 -11.38 26.72 16.92
C PRO A 179 -10.10 25.98 17.36
N CYS A 180 -9.08 26.00 16.51
CA CYS A 180 -7.86 25.20 16.67
C CYS A 180 -7.08 25.50 17.95
N LEU A 181 -6.98 26.78 18.33
CA LEU A 181 -6.23 27.17 19.54
C LEU A 181 -7.01 26.97 20.85
N GLN A 182 -8.28 26.56 20.77
CA GLN A 182 -9.19 26.45 21.92
C GLN A 182 -9.81 25.07 22.03
N THR A 183 -9.50 24.14 21.13
CA THR A 183 -10.10 22.81 21.15
C THR A 183 -9.29 21.89 22.05
N ASP A 184 -9.96 21.27 23.02
CA ASP A 184 -9.42 20.18 23.83
C ASP A 184 -9.82 18.81 23.24
N THR A 185 -10.39 18.80 22.03
CA THR A 185 -10.92 17.59 21.40
C THR A 185 -9.79 16.80 20.74
N ASN A 186 -9.81 15.48 20.87
CA ASN A 186 -8.92 14.62 20.09
C ASN A 186 -9.16 14.84 18.59
N LEU A 187 -8.16 15.35 17.88
CA LEU A 187 -8.25 15.70 16.46
C LEU A 187 -8.25 14.49 15.53
N PHE A 188 -7.69 13.37 15.99
CA PHE A 188 -7.64 12.10 15.25
C PHE A 188 -8.26 10.99 16.11
N PRO A 189 -9.58 11.06 16.41
CA PRO A 189 -10.23 10.06 17.22
C PRO A 189 -10.36 8.74 16.45
N ASN A 190 -10.53 7.64 17.19
CA ASN A 190 -10.89 6.37 16.56
C ASN A 190 -12.23 6.52 15.83
N LYS A 191 -12.22 6.32 14.51
CA LYS A 191 -13.40 6.51 13.65
C LYS A 191 -14.33 5.28 13.66
N LEU A 192 -13.88 4.10 14.09
CA LEU A 192 -14.69 2.87 14.14
C LEU A 192 -15.68 2.87 15.33
N VAL A 193 -16.58 3.86 15.39
CA VAL A 193 -17.50 4.06 16.52
C VAL A 193 -18.67 3.07 16.50
N THR A 194 -19.27 2.81 15.33
CA THR A 194 -20.38 1.84 15.19
C THR A 194 -19.92 0.45 14.74
N GLY A 195 -18.60 0.22 14.70
CA GLY A 195 -17.99 -1.02 14.21
C GLY A 195 -18.26 -1.28 12.71
N LEU A 196 -18.07 -2.54 12.29
CA LEU A 196 -18.32 -3.01 10.92
C LEU A 196 -19.59 -3.88 10.81
N ARG A 197 -20.43 -3.86 11.84
CA ARG A 197 -21.69 -4.60 11.89
C ARG A 197 -22.57 -4.25 10.69
N ASN A 198 -23.15 -5.25 10.04
CA ASN A 198 -23.98 -5.13 8.83
C ASN A 198 -23.25 -4.61 7.58
N CYS A 199 -21.93 -4.41 7.62
CA CYS A 199 -21.16 -4.09 6.43
C CYS A 199 -21.08 -5.31 5.51
N THR A 200 -21.03 -5.07 4.20
CA THR A 200 -20.78 -6.12 3.20
C THR A 200 -19.39 -5.94 2.62
N LEU A 201 -18.47 -6.81 3.02
CA LEU A 201 -17.12 -6.91 2.51
C LEU A 201 -17.12 -7.63 1.16
N ARG A 202 -16.61 -6.97 0.11
CA ARG A 202 -16.48 -7.54 -1.23
C ARG A 202 -15.13 -8.24 -1.35
N ALA A 203 -15.14 -9.57 -1.41
CA ALA A 203 -13.94 -10.38 -1.49
C ALA A 203 -13.70 -10.87 -2.92
N SER A 204 -12.60 -10.44 -3.54
CA SER A 204 -12.11 -10.98 -4.82
C SER A 204 -11.26 -12.21 -4.54
N VAL A 205 -11.69 -13.38 -5.03
CA VAL A 205 -11.06 -14.66 -4.71
C VAL A 205 -10.85 -15.51 -5.97
N PRO A 206 -9.62 -15.91 -6.32
CA PRO A 206 -9.38 -16.83 -7.41
C PRO A 206 -9.80 -18.25 -7.03
N HIS A 207 -10.14 -19.09 -8.01
CA HIS A 207 -10.34 -20.52 -7.74
C HIS A 207 -8.99 -21.23 -7.60
N ARG A 208 -8.46 -21.33 -6.37
CA ARG A 208 -7.19 -22.00 -6.07
C ARG A 208 -7.31 -22.90 -4.83
N PRO A 209 -7.79 -24.14 -4.97
CA PRO A 209 -7.79 -25.11 -3.89
C PRO A 209 -6.36 -25.41 -3.38
N PRO A 210 -6.15 -25.64 -2.06
CA PRO A 210 -7.16 -25.66 -1.01
C PRO A 210 -7.49 -24.27 -0.40
N PHE A 211 -6.85 -23.19 -0.87
CA PHE A 211 -6.91 -21.86 -0.26
C PHE A 211 -8.25 -21.15 -0.50
N ALA A 212 -8.71 -21.12 -1.75
CA ALA A 212 -9.96 -20.52 -2.16
C ALA A 212 -10.69 -21.40 -3.19
N ILE A 213 -11.97 -21.65 -2.95
CA ILE A 213 -12.79 -22.57 -3.74
C ILE A 213 -14.00 -21.82 -4.29
N ASN A 214 -14.17 -21.86 -5.60
CA ASN A 214 -15.40 -21.45 -6.26
C ASN A 214 -16.40 -22.61 -6.13
N PRO A 215 -17.49 -22.46 -5.37
CA PRO A 215 -18.45 -23.53 -5.13
C PRO A 215 -19.14 -24.00 -6.41
N ALA A 216 -19.22 -23.17 -7.45
CA ALA A 216 -19.80 -23.54 -8.74
C ALA A 216 -18.93 -24.53 -9.53
N ARG A 217 -17.62 -24.58 -9.26
CA ARG A 217 -16.67 -25.47 -9.94
C ARG A 217 -16.53 -26.84 -9.25
N VAL A 218 -17.05 -26.99 -8.04
CA VAL A 218 -16.94 -28.23 -7.24
C VAL A 218 -18.27 -28.97 -7.18
N LYS A 219 -18.34 -30.14 -7.83
CA LYS A 219 -19.55 -30.99 -7.85
C LYS A 219 -19.78 -31.75 -6.54
N LYS A 220 -18.70 -32.22 -5.88
CA LYS A 220 -18.74 -32.99 -4.62
C LYS A 220 -17.53 -32.60 -3.76
N GLY A 221 -17.69 -32.58 -2.43
CA GLY A 221 -16.64 -32.23 -1.47
C GLY A 221 -16.75 -30.81 -0.92
N THR A 222 -15.65 -30.30 -0.37
CA THR A 222 -15.58 -29.00 0.30
C THR A 222 -15.80 -27.86 -0.69
N LYS A 223 -16.76 -26.98 -0.38
CA LYS A 223 -17.15 -25.83 -1.22
C LYS A 223 -16.51 -24.51 -0.78
N MET A 224 -15.61 -24.56 0.20
CA MET A 224 -14.97 -23.41 0.81
C MET A 224 -13.49 -23.72 1.04
N GLY A 225 -12.62 -22.81 0.64
CA GLY A 225 -11.19 -22.92 0.88
C GLY A 225 -10.80 -22.50 2.30
N ALA A 226 -9.58 -22.84 2.70
CA ALA A 226 -9.05 -22.56 4.02
C ALA A 226 -9.04 -21.06 4.36
N GLU A 227 -8.65 -20.20 3.43
CA GLU A 227 -8.60 -18.74 3.67
C GLU A 227 -10.00 -18.12 3.71
N GLN A 228 -10.96 -18.68 2.94
CA GLN A 228 -12.36 -18.25 3.02
C GLN A 228 -12.95 -18.58 4.39
N TYR A 229 -12.64 -19.78 4.91
CA TYR A 229 -13.05 -20.20 6.25
C TYR A 229 -12.40 -19.35 7.34
N ALA A 230 -11.10 -19.05 7.23
CA ALA A 230 -10.42 -18.15 8.15
C ALA A 230 -11.06 -16.75 8.19
N LEU A 231 -11.41 -16.19 7.02
CA LEU A 231 -12.12 -14.92 6.97
C LEU A 231 -13.51 -15.03 7.62
N GLN A 232 -14.24 -16.13 7.38
CA GLN A 232 -15.56 -16.37 7.98
C GLN A 232 -15.49 -16.35 9.52
N LEU A 233 -14.48 -16.97 10.12
CA LEU A 233 -14.26 -16.96 11.57
C LEU A 233 -14.07 -15.56 12.16
N ILE A 234 -13.56 -14.61 11.37
CA ILE A 234 -13.39 -13.21 11.79
C ILE A 234 -14.68 -12.43 11.56
N THR A 235 -15.35 -12.66 10.43
CA THR A 235 -16.49 -11.84 10.01
C THR A 235 -17.81 -12.22 10.69
N GLU A 236 -18.00 -13.48 11.07
CA GLU A 236 -19.24 -13.95 11.70
C GLU A 236 -19.50 -13.31 13.08
N PRO A 237 -18.53 -13.28 14.03
CA PRO A 237 -18.74 -12.64 15.33
C PRO A 237 -18.99 -11.14 15.22
N GLU A 238 -18.38 -10.49 14.23
CA GLU A 238 -18.52 -9.06 13.95
C GLU A 238 -19.77 -8.71 13.09
N GLU A 239 -20.57 -9.73 12.72
CA GLU A 239 -21.74 -9.61 11.84
C GLU A 239 -21.44 -8.88 10.51
N ILE A 240 -20.24 -9.13 9.96
CA ILE A 240 -19.81 -8.65 8.65
C ILE A 240 -20.25 -9.66 7.60
N LYS A 241 -20.99 -9.21 6.59
CA LYS A 241 -21.38 -10.05 5.45
C LYS A 241 -20.22 -10.08 4.45
N VAL A 242 -19.91 -11.25 3.91
CA VAL A 242 -18.89 -11.38 2.86
C VAL A 242 -19.54 -11.75 1.53
N LYS A 243 -19.24 -10.99 0.49
CA LYS A 243 -19.65 -11.27 -0.89
C LYS A 243 -18.43 -11.68 -1.71
N TYR A 244 -18.35 -12.96 -2.05
CA TYR A 244 -17.27 -13.50 -2.87
C TYR A 244 -17.50 -13.26 -4.37
N THR A 245 -16.47 -12.86 -5.09
CA THR A 245 -16.42 -12.80 -6.56
C THR A 245 -15.28 -13.68 -7.07
N TYR A 246 -15.56 -14.54 -8.04
CA TYR A 246 -14.66 -15.58 -8.54
C TYR A 246 -14.25 -15.32 -9.99
N ASP A 247 -13.58 -14.21 -10.23
CA ASP A 247 -13.30 -13.72 -11.59
C ASP A 247 -11.99 -14.25 -12.18
N PHE A 248 -11.14 -14.88 -11.36
CA PHE A 248 -9.80 -15.29 -11.73
C PHE A 248 -9.57 -16.78 -11.48
N ASP A 249 -8.74 -17.39 -12.33
CA ASP A 249 -8.32 -18.78 -12.18
C ASP A 249 -6.99 -18.91 -11.42
N PHE A 250 -6.57 -20.15 -11.13
CA PHE A 250 -5.34 -20.41 -10.38
C PHE A 250 -4.07 -19.92 -11.08
N GLU A 251 -4.09 -19.75 -12.41
CA GLU A 251 -2.93 -19.33 -13.22
C GLU A 251 -2.73 -17.81 -13.26
N THR A 252 -3.76 -17.03 -12.92
CA THR A 252 -3.70 -15.58 -13.01
C THR A 252 -3.13 -15.00 -11.70
N TYR A 253 -1.96 -14.40 -11.80
CA TYR A 253 -1.32 -13.66 -10.71
C TYR A 253 -1.29 -12.18 -11.03
N THR A 254 -1.28 -11.35 -9.98
CA THR A 254 -1.17 -9.90 -10.18
C THR A 254 0.21 -9.52 -10.67
N THR A 255 0.28 -8.78 -11.76
CA THR A 255 1.50 -8.10 -12.21
C THR A 255 1.34 -6.60 -11.98
N ILE A 256 2.44 -5.95 -11.58
CA ILE A 256 2.49 -4.50 -11.40
C ILE A 256 3.65 -4.02 -12.26
N THR A 257 3.36 -3.19 -13.25
CA THR A 257 4.37 -2.63 -14.15
C THR A 257 5.15 -1.50 -13.47
N PRO A 258 6.34 -1.12 -13.97
CA PRO A 258 7.05 0.07 -13.49
C PRO A 258 6.23 1.36 -13.59
N ASP A 259 5.27 1.41 -14.52
CA ASP A 259 4.35 2.53 -14.71
C ASP A 259 3.14 2.48 -13.75
N SER A 260 3.16 1.57 -12.76
CA SER A 260 2.11 1.36 -11.77
C SER A 260 0.77 0.89 -12.36
N GLU A 261 0.80 0.28 -13.55
CA GLU A 261 -0.36 -0.43 -14.06
C GLU A 261 -0.47 -1.79 -13.36
N ILE A 262 -1.67 -2.10 -12.89
CA ILE A 262 -1.97 -3.30 -12.11
C ILE A 262 -2.89 -4.17 -12.96
N ASP A 263 -2.49 -5.41 -13.18
CA ASP A 263 -3.33 -6.42 -13.84
C ASP A 263 -3.51 -7.63 -12.91
N GLY A 264 -4.60 -8.38 -13.08
CA GLY A 264 -4.93 -9.56 -12.29
C GLY A 264 -5.77 -9.28 -11.02
N PRO A 265 -5.81 -10.22 -10.06
CA PRO A 265 -6.78 -10.19 -8.96
C PRO A 265 -6.73 -8.96 -8.05
N LEU A 266 -5.56 -8.34 -7.86
CA LEU A 266 -5.41 -7.16 -7.01
C LEU A 266 -5.83 -5.86 -7.71
N ASP A 267 -5.99 -5.84 -9.03
CA ASP A 267 -6.49 -4.65 -9.75
C ASP A 267 -7.91 -4.27 -9.30
N LYS A 268 -8.72 -5.26 -8.88
CA LYS A 268 -10.03 -4.99 -8.29
C LYS A 268 -9.97 -4.22 -6.97
N LEU A 269 -8.89 -4.36 -6.20
CA LEU A 269 -8.67 -3.52 -5.02
C LEU A 269 -8.34 -2.10 -5.44
N ASN A 270 -7.44 -1.94 -6.41
CA ASN A 270 -7.03 -0.64 -6.95
C ASN A 270 -8.21 0.15 -7.54
N LYS A 271 -9.13 -0.53 -8.24
CA LYS A 271 -10.35 0.07 -8.82
C LYS A 271 -11.48 0.27 -7.81
N GLY A 272 -11.31 -0.19 -6.56
CA GLY A 272 -12.36 -0.15 -5.54
C GLY A 272 -13.56 -1.06 -5.83
N GLU A 273 -13.38 -2.07 -6.68
CA GLU A 273 -14.40 -3.08 -6.99
C GLU A 273 -14.49 -4.16 -5.90
N ALA A 274 -13.36 -4.45 -5.25
CA ALA A 274 -13.24 -5.34 -4.10
C ALA A 274 -12.65 -4.58 -2.91
N ASP A 275 -12.96 -5.05 -1.70
CA ASP A 275 -12.46 -4.52 -0.43
C ASP A 275 -11.32 -5.38 0.13
N VAL A 276 -11.31 -6.68 -0.21
CA VAL A 276 -10.24 -7.62 0.17
C VAL A 276 -9.97 -8.60 -0.98
N MET A 277 -8.71 -9.02 -1.11
CA MET A 277 -8.30 -10.10 -2.01
C MET A 277 -7.50 -11.13 -1.22
N PHE A 278 -7.81 -12.39 -1.42
CA PHE A 278 -7.10 -13.52 -0.82
C PHE A 278 -7.28 -14.77 -1.71
N GLY A 279 -6.58 -15.85 -1.41
CA GLY A 279 -6.56 -17.10 -2.17
C GLY A 279 -5.14 -17.45 -2.64
N SER A 280 -4.19 -17.57 -1.69
CA SER A 280 -2.76 -17.76 -1.95
C SER A 280 -2.13 -16.57 -2.71
N ALA A 281 -2.37 -15.38 -2.17
CA ALA A 281 -1.71 -14.17 -2.64
C ALA A 281 -0.22 -14.21 -2.25
N MET A 282 0.68 -14.32 -3.24
CA MET A 282 2.12 -14.24 -2.97
C MET A 282 2.52 -12.81 -2.62
N VAL A 283 3.29 -12.67 -1.54
CA VAL A 283 3.84 -11.40 -1.09
C VAL A 283 5.17 -11.17 -1.81
N VAL A 284 5.18 -10.23 -2.77
CA VAL A 284 6.39 -9.81 -3.51
C VAL A 284 6.59 -8.31 -3.38
N LEU A 285 7.82 -7.84 -3.58
CA LEU A 285 8.19 -6.44 -3.33
C LEU A 285 7.24 -5.43 -4.01
N SER A 286 6.92 -5.61 -5.29
CA SER A 286 6.02 -4.68 -6.00
C SER A 286 4.60 -4.63 -5.40
N ARG A 287 4.11 -5.73 -4.85
CA ARG A 287 2.76 -5.80 -4.25
C ARG A 287 2.72 -5.20 -2.85
N ILE A 288 3.76 -5.38 -2.04
CA ILE A 288 3.83 -4.77 -0.70
C ILE A 288 4.00 -3.25 -0.76
N GLU A 289 4.52 -2.74 -1.87
CA GLU A 289 4.60 -1.31 -2.10
C GLU A 289 3.25 -0.71 -2.52
N ALA A 290 2.42 -1.46 -3.25
CA ALA A 290 1.13 -0.98 -3.74
C ALA A 290 -0.04 -1.24 -2.77
N PHE A 291 0.02 -2.28 -1.93
CA PHE A 291 -1.10 -2.73 -1.12
C PHE A 291 -0.70 -3.04 0.33
N THR A 292 -1.67 -2.86 1.23
CA THR A 292 -1.57 -3.38 2.60
C THR A 292 -1.99 -4.84 2.63
N PHE A 293 -1.28 -5.66 3.40
CA PHE A 293 -1.52 -7.10 3.50
C PHE A 293 -1.58 -7.54 4.97
N ILE A 294 -2.36 -8.60 5.20
CA ILE A 294 -2.37 -9.36 6.45
C ILE A 294 -1.76 -10.71 6.10
N THR A 295 -0.79 -11.15 6.87
CA THR A 295 -0.09 -12.43 6.68
C THR A 295 -0.06 -13.22 7.97
N GLY A 296 -0.08 -14.54 7.89
CA GLY A 296 0.13 -15.40 9.05
C GLY A 296 1.56 -15.28 9.59
N TYR A 297 1.71 -15.63 10.87
CA TYR A 297 3.02 -15.77 11.51
C TYR A 297 3.75 -16.97 10.87
N LEU A 298 4.88 -16.71 10.20
CA LEU A 298 5.71 -17.68 9.45
C LEU A 298 5.24 -18.05 8.03
N ASP A 299 4.26 -17.34 7.44
CA ASP A 299 3.84 -17.58 6.05
C ASP A 299 4.84 -17.05 5.00
N VAL A 300 5.81 -16.21 5.41
CA VAL A 300 6.84 -15.67 4.52
C VAL A 300 8.05 -16.60 4.56
N ASN A 301 7.99 -17.70 3.81
CA ASN A 301 9.14 -18.54 3.52
C ASN A 301 9.39 -18.56 2.01
N ASP A 302 10.61 -18.21 1.59
CA ASP A 302 11.04 -18.35 0.20
C ASP A 302 11.35 -19.82 -0.09
N GLU A 303 10.34 -20.58 -0.48
CA GLU A 303 10.49 -21.99 -0.84
C GLU A 303 10.22 -22.23 -2.32
N ILE A 304 11.18 -22.86 -2.99
CA ILE A 304 11.02 -23.40 -4.34
C ILE A 304 10.99 -24.92 -4.22
N LEU A 305 9.82 -25.50 -4.47
CA LEU A 305 9.62 -26.96 -4.43
C LEU A 305 9.64 -27.54 -5.84
N PHE A 306 10.57 -28.46 -6.08
CA PHE A 306 10.61 -29.27 -7.29
C PHE A 306 9.80 -30.55 -7.08
N LEU A 307 8.57 -30.57 -7.61
CA LEU A 307 7.73 -31.75 -7.59
C LEU A 307 8.01 -32.60 -8.83
N VAL A 308 8.64 -33.76 -8.63
CA VAL A 308 8.91 -34.71 -9.71
C VAL A 308 7.98 -35.92 -9.58
N LYS A 309 7.53 -36.45 -10.72
CA LYS A 309 6.77 -37.70 -10.75
C LYS A 309 7.61 -38.78 -10.08
N ARG A 310 7.04 -39.47 -9.09
CA ARG A 310 7.67 -40.65 -8.48
C ARG A 310 8.03 -41.64 -9.58
N SER A 311 9.25 -42.18 -9.54
CA SER A 311 9.67 -43.20 -10.50
C SER A 311 8.69 -44.37 -10.49
N GLU A 312 8.39 -44.87 -11.68
CA GLU A 312 7.62 -46.10 -11.80
C GLU A 312 8.44 -47.27 -11.25
N ASN A 313 7.77 -48.30 -10.76
CA ASN A 313 8.44 -49.50 -10.31
C ASN A 313 9.25 -50.09 -11.47
N VAL A 314 10.58 -50.03 -11.35
CA VAL A 314 11.47 -50.68 -12.31
C VAL A 314 11.44 -52.18 -12.02
N PRO A 315 11.06 -53.04 -12.99
CA PRO A 315 11.09 -54.47 -12.80
C PRO A 315 12.48 -54.94 -12.35
N ALA A 316 12.55 -55.85 -11.38
CA ALA A 316 13.82 -56.30 -10.79
C ALA A 316 14.84 -56.79 -11.82
N TRP A 317 14.39 -57.39 -12.93
CA TRP A 317 15.28 -57.85 -14.00
C TRP A 317 16.05 -56.70 -14.69
N LYS A 318 15.47 -55.49 -14.79
CA LYS A 318 16.16 -54.34 -15.39
C LYS A 318 17.33 -53.86 -14.54
N VAL A 319 17.32 -54.17 -13.23
CA VAL A 319 18.43 -53.88 -12.31
C VAL A 319 19.66 -54.71 -12.66
N LEU A 320 19.49 -55.93 -13.20
CA LEU A 320 20.61 -56.77 -13.65
C LEU A 320 21.45 -56.07 -14.74
N TYR A 321 20.80 -55.26 -15.59
CA TYR A 321 21.45 -54.51 -16.66
C TYR A 321 22.13 -53.21 -16.19
N LEU A 322 21.89 -52.76 -14.95
CA LEU A 322 22.63 -51.65 -14.35
C LEU A 322 23.98 -52.11 -13.79
N VAL A 323 24.06 -53.36 -13.30
CA VAL A 323 25.29 -53.95 -12.76
C VAL A 323 26.23 -54.38 -13.88
N PHE A 324 25.68 -54.92 -14.96
CA PHE A 324 26.44 -55.40 -16.12
C PHE A 324 26.13 -54.53 -17.33
N GLN A 325 27.10 -53.74 -17.80
CA GLN A 325 26.95 -52.97 -19.02
C GLN A 325 26.48 -53.90 -20.16
N PRO A 326 25.27 -53.69 -20.72
CA PRO A 326 24.60 -54.65 -21.59
C PRO A 326 25.47 -55.08 -22.78
N SER A 327 26.19 -54.11 -23.34
CA SER A 327 27.04 -54.30 -24.52
C SER A 327 28.29 -55.11 -24.23
N PHE A 328 28.97 -54.92 -23.10
CA PHE A 328 30.28 -55.56 -22.90
C PHE A 328 30.18 -56.91 -22.19
N SER A 329 29.43 -56.98 -21.10
CA SER A 329 29.39 -58.18 -20.25
C SER A 329 28.61 -59.33 -20.90
N TRP A 330 27.46 -59.05 -21.51
CA TRP A 330 26.64 -60.10 -22.13
C TRP A 330 27.22 -60.57 -23.46
N ILE A 331 27.81 -59.67 -24.27
CA ILE A 331 28.51 -60.08 -25.50
C ILE A 331 29.72 -60.96 -25.14
N SER A 332 30.51 -60.58 -24.13
CA SER A 332 31.66 -61.39 -23.68
C SER A 332 31.23 -62.76 -23.16
N LEU A 333 30.10 -62.84 -22.45
CA LEU A 333 29.56 -64.11 -21.95
C LEU A 333 29.10 -65.01 -23.12
N ASN A 334 28.38 -64.47 -24.10
CA ASN A 334 27.93 -65.22 -25.28
C ASN A 334 29.11 -65.69 -26.14
N ILE A 335 30.12 -64.84 -26.36
CA ILE A 335 31.34 -65.22 -27.09
C ILE A 335 32.06 -66.36 -26.37
N ARG A 336 32.22 -66.29 -25.04
CA ARG A 336 32.84 -67.38 -24.28
C ARG A 336 32.03 -68.67 -24.35
N PHE A 337 30.71 -68.58 -24.31
CA PHE A 337 29.84 -69.75 -24.44
C PHE A 337 29.96 -70.41 -25.82
N LEU A 338 29.97 -69.61 -26.89
CA LEU A 338 30.16 -70.09 -28.27
C LEU A 338 31.55 -70.69 -28.51
N LEU A 339 32.59 -70.14 -27.86
CA LEU A 339 33.95 -70.67 -27.96
C LEU A 339 34.16 -71.93 -27.10
N ALA A 340 33.42 -72.08 -26.00
CA ALA A 340 33.50 -73.26 -25.12
C ALA A 340 32.75 -74.48 -25.70
N ASP A 341 31.78 -74.26 -26.60
CA ASP A 341 31.00 -75.32 -27.25
C ASP A 341 31.65 -75.82 -28.56
N GLN A 342 32.90 -75.40 -28.85
CA GLN A 342 33.71 -76.03 -29.89
C GLN A 342 34.20 -77.38 -29.33
N PRO A 343 33.74 -78.53 -29.86
CA PRO A 343 34.24 -79.82 -29.41
C PRO A 343 35.74 -79.87 -29.68
N ASN A 344 36.53 -80.22 -28.66
CA ASN A 344 37.95 -80.52 -28.82
C ASN A 344 38.11 -81.45 -30.03
N GLY A 345 38.69 -80.93 -31.10
CA GLY A 345 38.93 -81.68 -32.34
C GLY A 345 39.70 -82.97 -32.04
N PRO A 346 39.46 -84.04 -32.82
CA PRO A 346 40.03 -85.35 -32.55
C PRO A 346 41.57 -85.28 -32.55
N LYS A 347 42.17 -85.93 -31.55
CA LYS A 347 43.62 -86.16 -31.42
C LYS A 347 44.17 -87.01 -32.56
#